data_AF-A0A662EMH8-F1
#
_entry.id   AF-A0A662EMH8-F1
#
_cell.length_a   1.000
_cell.length_b   1.000
_cell.length_c   1.000
_cell.angle_alpha   90.00
_cell.angle_beta   90.00
_cell.angle_gamma   90.00
#
_symmetry.space_group_name_H-M   'P 1'
#
loop_
_entity.id
_entity.type
_entity.pdbx_description
1 polymer ?
#
loop_
_entity_poly.entity_id
_entity_poly.type
_entity_poly.pdbx_seq_one_letter_code
_entity_poly.pdbx_strand_id
1 'polypeptide(L)'
;MKTWIALVGAMGLCIAGLAQFSGSWEGNIHVVPTVAFDYSTITIIYTISGWKLTSTSKFTDSAFSTQSFEAAGTLGSIAVTAKGNFDPTLPSYKDTQVTGIWDFAGLTVTAGVHHWAAP
;
A
#
# COMPACT_ATOMS: atom_id res chain seq x y z
N MET A 1 10.78 41.30 2.65
CA MET A 1 10.10 40.53 3.72
C MET A 1 8.94 39.65 3.22
N LYS A 2 8.14 40.07 2.23
CA LYS A 2 6.96 39.31 1.76
C LYS A 2 7.26 37.99 1.01
N THR A 3 8.40 37.88 0.32
CA THR A 3 8.79 36.69 -0.47
C THR A 3 9.20 35.49 0.40
N TRP A 4 9.77 35.75 1.58
CA TRP A 4 10.28 34.74 2.51
C TRP A 4 9.13 34.02 3.23
N ILE A 5 8.06 34.76 3.55
CA ILE A 5 6.83 34.21 4.14
C ILE A 5 6.11 33.32 3.13
N ALA A 6 6.08 33.69 1.84
CA ALA A 6 5.50 32.87 0.79
C ALA A 6 6.29 31.56 0.57
N LEU A 7 7.62 31.62 0.64
CA LEU A 7 8.47 30.43 0.52
C LEU A 7 8.31 29.49 1.73
N VAL A 8 8.31 30.02 2.96
CA VAL A 8 8.07 29.23 4.17
C VAL A 8 6.65 28.66 4.21
N GLY A 9 5.65 29.42 3.74
CA GLY A 9 4.28 28.95 3.58
C GLY A 9 4.16 27.81 2.55
N ALA A 10 4.82 27.94 1.39
CA ALA A 10 4.85 26.89 0.37
C ALA A 10 5.56 25.64 0.86
N MET A 11 6.69 25.77 1.56
CA MET A 11 7.39 24.63 2.17
C MET A 11 6.58 23.98 3.29
N GLY A 12 5.86 24.76 4.11
CA GLY A 12 4.96 24.25 5.15
C GLY A 12 3.78 23.45 4.59
N LEU A 13 3.20 23.89 3.46
CA LEU A 13 2.15 23.15 2.75
C LEU A 13 2.68 21.87 2.10
N CYS A 14 3.91 21.89 1.57
CA CYS A 14 4.58 20.70 1.05
C CYS A 14 4.85 19.67 2.17
N ILE A 15 5.29 20.11 3.36
CA ILE A 15 5.55 19.20 4.49
C ILE A 15 4.25 18.59 5.02
N ALA A 16 3.16 19.35 5.10
CA ALA A 16 1.85 18.84 5.51
C ALA A 16 1.26 17.83 4.51
N GLY A 17 1.44 18.07 3.20
CA GLY A 17 1.05 17.12 2.15
C GLY A 17 1.92 15.85 2.09
N LEU A 18 3.21 15.96 2.44
CA LEU A 18 4.15 14.84 2.49
C LEU A 18 4.03 14.02 3.80
N ALA A 19 3.52 14.61 4.89
CA ALA A 19 3.28 13.91 6.16
C ALA A 19 2.27 12.75 6.04
N GLN A 20 1.54 12.68 4.94
CA GLN A 20 0.60 11.60 4.65
C GLN A 20 1.27 10.32 4.12
N PHE A 21 2.52 10.42 3.65
CA PHE A 21 3.30 9.27 3.18
C PHE A 21 4.17 8.71 4.30
N SER A 22 4.09 7.40 4.48
CA SER A 22 5.01 6.61 5.29
C SER A 22 5.32 5.31 4.56
N GLY A 23 6.13 4.43 5.15
CA GLY A 23 6.49 3.20 4.49
C GLY A 23 7.67 2.50 5.11
N SER A 24 8.09 1.44 4.45
CA SER A 24 9.29 0.69 4.77
C SER A 24 10.00 0.26 3.49
N TRP A 25 11.30 0.07 3.62
CA TRP A 25 12.12 -0.57 2.62
C TRP A 25 12.86 -1.72 3.29
N GLU A 26 12.73 -2.90 2.71
CA GLU A 26 13.44 -4.10 3.12
C GLU A 26 14.28 -4.58 1.93
N GLY A 27 15.51 -4.98 2.20
CA GLY A 27 16.41 -5.57 1.21
C GLY A 27 17.11 -6.78 1.81
N ASN A 28 17.32 -7.79 0.97
CA ASN A 28 18.04 -9.00 1.36
C ASN A 28 19.16 -9.28 0.35
N ILE A 29 20.37 -9.44 0.89
CA ILE A 29 21.59 -9.74 0.14
C ILE A 29 22.27 -10.88 0.89
N HIS A 30 22.61 -11.94 0.19
CA HIS A 30 23.51 -12.95 0.71
C HIS A 30 24.94 -12.68 0.24
N VAL A 31 25.91 -12.90 1.13
CA VAL A 31 27.34 -12.56 0.88
C VAL A 31 28.17 -13.82 0.65
N VAL A 32 27.71 -14.98 1.13
CA VAL A 32 28.44 -16.26 1.05
C VAL A 32 27.55 -17.35 0.45
N PRO A 33 28.11 -18.25 -0.38
CA PRO A 33 29.50 -18.29 -0.85
C PRO A 33 29.83 -17.26 -1.95
N THR A 34 28.84 -16.54 -2.47
CA THR A 34 29.00 -15.48 -3.45
C THR A 34 28.03 -14.35 -3.10
N VAL A 35 28.40 -13.10 -3.41
CA VAL A 35 27.50 -11.97 -3.19
C VAL A 35 26.37 -12.02 -4.21
N ALA A 36 25.13 -12.12 -3.76
CA ALA A 36 23.98 -11.90 -4.61
C ALA A 36 22.84 -11.19 -3.86
N PHE A 37 22.03 -10.49 -4.65
CA PHE A 37 20.84 -9.81 -4.18
C PHE A 37 19.66 -10.76 -4.31
N ASP A 38 18.94 -11.01 -3.23
CA ASP A 38 17.80 -11.93 -3.25
C ASP A 38 16.51 -11.19 -3.57
N TYR A 39 16.23 -10.13 -2.81
CA TYR A 39 15.05 -9.30 -3.04
C TYR A 39 15.14 -7.92 -2.40
N SER A 40 14.27 -7.03 -2.87
CA SER A 40 13.90 -5.79 -2.20
C SER A 40 12.40 -5.61 -2.21
N THR A 41 11.84 -5.26 -1.06
CA THR A 41 10.43 -4.92 -0.90
C THR A 41 10.31 -3.47 -0.48
N ILE A 42 9.56 -2.69 -1.25
CA ILE A 42 9.18 -1.32 -0.92
C ILE A 42 7.70 -1.34 -0.54
N THR A 43 7.38 -0.86 0.66
CA THR A 43 6.02 -0.60 1.08
C THR A 43 5.81 0.89 1.24
N ILE A 44 4.86 1.44 0.50
CA ILE A 44 4.45 2.84 0.59
C ILE A 44 3.05 2.87 1.17
N ILE A 45 2.86 3.65 2.23
CA ILE A 45 1.58 3.87 2.88
C ILE A 45 1.22 5.33 2.69
N TYR A 46 0.02 5.60 2.23
CA TYR A 46 -0.55 6.94 2.11
C TYR A 46 -1.85 7.01 2.89
N THR A 47 -1.95 7.96 3.83
CA THR A 47 -3.17 8.14 4.63
C THR A 47 -3.91 9.42 4.22
N ILE A 48 -5.15 9.27 3.77
CA ILE A 48 -6.02 10.37 3.36
C ILE A 48 -7.43 10.15 3.89
N SER A 49 -7.99 11.15 4.58
CA SER A 49 -9.40 11.14 5.02
C SER A 49 -9.83 9.86 5.76
N GLY A 50 -8.97 9.32 6.64
CA GLY A 50 -9.25 8.09 7.40
C GLY A 50 -9.04 6.79 6.62
N TRP A 51 -8.64 6.87 5.35
CA TRP A 51 -8.25 5.73 4.53
C TRP A 51 -6.74 5.59 4.50
N LYS A 52 -6.27 4.36 4.67
CA LYS A 52 -4.89 3.93 4.53
C LYS A 52 -4.76 3.16 3.21
N LEU A 53 -4.05 3.77 2.26
CA LEU A 53 -3.69 3.15 0.99
C LEU A 53 -2.27 2.59 1.10
N THR A 54 -2.08 1.30 0.84
CA THR A 54 -0.78 0.64 0.89
C THR A 54 -0.43 0.12 -0.50
N SER A 55 0.77 0.42 -0.98
CA SER A 55 1.37 -0.21 -2.15
C SER A 55 2.56 -1.03 -1.68
N THR A 56 2.62 -2.30 -2.07
CA THR A 56 3.78 -3.16 -1.82
C THR A 56 4.33 -3.63 -3.16
N SER A 57 5.60 -3.28 -3.40
CA SER A 57 6.35 -3.61 -4.60
C SER A 57 7.53 -4.49 -4.23
N LYS A 58 7.63 -5.68 -4.81
CA LYS A 58 8.76 -6.59 -4.58
C LYS A 58 9.57 -6.82 -5.85
N PHE A 59 10.86 -6.63 -5.74
CA PHE A 59 11.86 -6.89 -6.77
C PHE A 59 12.72 -8.06 -6.35
N THR A 60 13.03 -8.97 -7.26
CA THR A 60 14.06 -10.00 -7.10
C THR A 60 15.29 -9.63 -7.92
N ASP A 61 16.30 -10.50 -7.92
CA ASP A 61 17.47 -10.43 -8.81
C ASP A 61 17.16 -10.23 -10.30
N SER A 62 15.98 -10.67 -10.73
CA SER A 62 15.64 -10.86 -12.14
C SER A 62 14.36 -10.17 -12.57
N ALA A 63 13.49 -9.75 -11.64
CA ALA A 63 12.17 -9.27 -11.98
C ALA A 63 11.55 -8.32 -10.96
N PHE A 64 10.64 -7.49 -11.44
CA PHE A 64 9.59 -6.91 -10.60
C PHE A 64 8.53 -7.98 -10.36
N SER A 65 8.65 -8.72 -9.26
CA SER A 65 7.94 -9.99 -9.05
C SER A 65 6.53 -9.83 -8.47
N THR A 66 6.27 -8.74 -7.75
CA THR A 66 4.99 -8.57 -7.05
C THR A 66 4.61 -7.11 -6.95
N GLN A 67 3.37 -6.80 -7.31
CA GLN A 67 2.73 -5.53 -6.98
C GLN A 67 1.38 -5.81 -6.34
N SER A 68 1.16 -5.28 -5.15
CA SER A 68 -0.15 -5.32 -4.50
C SER A 68 -0.54 -3.95 -3.99
N PHE A 69 -1.83 -3.67 -4.04
CA PHE A 69 -2.43 -2.48 -3.46
C PHE A 69 -3.46 -2.89 -2.41
N GLU A 70 -3.50 -2.16 -1.31
CA GLU A 70 -4.51 -2.30 -0.27
C GLU A 70 -5.12 -0.94 0.03
N ALA A 71 -6.43 -0.90 0.26
CA ALA A 71 -7.14 0.26 0.79
C ALA A 71 -7.93 -0.18 2.02
N ALA A 72 -7.60 0.38 3.17
CA ALA A 72 -8.28 0.09 4.44
C ALA A 72 -8.86 1.38 5.03
N GLY A 73 -10.10 1.35 5.47
CA GLY A 73 -10.79 2.52 6.02
C GLY A 73 -12.18 2.15 6.52
N THR A 74 -13.07 3.14 6.59
CA THR A 74 -14.46 2.93 6.99
C THR A 74 -15.45 3.54 5.99
N LEU A 75 -16.57 2.86 5.79
CA LEU A 75 -17.76 3.37 5.13
C LEU A 75 -18.89 3.39 6.17
N GLY A 76 -19.09 4.56 6.81
CA GLY A 76 -19.98 4.67 7.96
C GLY A 76 -19.48 3.81 9.13
N SER A 77 -20.32 2.89 9.61
CA SER A 77 -19.97 1.94 10.68
C SER A 77 -19.27 0.67 10.19
N ILE A 78 -19.04 0.54 8.89
CA ILE A 78 -18.44 -0.67 8.30
C ILE A 78 -16.95 -0.42 8.10
N ALA A 79 -16.09 -1.20 8.74
CA ALA A 79 -14.67 -1.25 8.44
C ALA A 79 -14.47 -2.02 7.13
N VAL A 80 -13.74 -1.43 6.19
CA VAL A 80 -13.54 -2.00 4.85
C VAL A 80 -12.06 -2.16 4.59
N THR A 81 -11.68 -3.33 4.08
CA THR A 81 -10.34 -3.61 3.54
C THR A 81 -10.50 -4.18 2.14
N ALA A 82 -9.97 -3.47 1.14
CA ALA A 82 -9.85 -3.94 -0.23
C ALA A 82 -8.38 -4.22 -0.54
N LYS A 83 -8.08 -5.34 -1.18
CA LYS A 83 -6.72 -5.70 -1.61
C LYS A 83 -6.77 -6.21 -3.04
N GLY A 84 -5.84 -5.73 -3.88
CA GLY A 84 -5.65 -6.20 -5.25
C GLY A 84 -4.20 -6.61 -5.49
N ASN A 85 -3.99 -7.74 -6.14
CA ASN A 85 -2.68 -8.26 -6.50
C ASN A 85 -2.52 -8.30 -8.03
N PHE A 86 -1.33 -7.93 -8.49
CA PHE A 86 -0.97 -7.84 -9.90
C PHE A 86 0.33 -8.58 -10.17
N ASP A 87 0.44 -9.15 -11.36
CA ASP A 87 1.69 -9.64 -11.88
C ASP A 87 2.39 -8.51 -12.64
N PRO A 88 3.53 -8.00 -12.18
CA PRO A 88 4.21 -6.92 -12.87
C PRO A 88 5.08 -7.40 -14.03
N THR A 89 5.43 -8.69 -14.06
CA THR A 89 6.28 -9.28 -15.12
C THR A 89 5.52 -9.39 -16.43
N LEU A 90 4.23 -9.68 -16.32
CA LEU A 90 3.23 -9.63 -17.38
C LEU A 90 2.11 -8.74 -16.84
N PRO A 91 2.11 -7.41 -17.10
CA PRO A 91 1.26 -6.41 -16.45
C PRO A 91 -0.24 -6.78 -16.44
N SER A 92 -0.62 -7.62 -15.47
CA SER A 92 -1.88 -8.35 -15.50
C SER A 92 -2.46 -8.48 -14.10
N TYR A 93 -3.78 -8.53 -14.07
CA TYR A 93 -4.56 -8.69 -12.87
C TYR A 93 -4.50 -10.14 -12.39
N LYS A 94 -4.28 -10.37 -11.08
CA LYS A 94 -4.32 -11.70 -10.47
C LYS A 94 -5.62 -11.90 -9.69
N ASP A 95 -5.83 -11.10 -8.65
CA ASP A 95 -7.01 -11.22 -7.80
C ASP A 95 -7.29 -9.91 -7.03
N THR A 96 -8.53 -9.76 -6.61
CA THR A 96 -9.00 -8.67 -5.74
C THR A 96 -9.95 -9.25 -4.72
N GLN A 97 -9.75 -8.90 -3.46
CA GLN A 97 -10.66 -9.17 -2.38
C GLN A 97 -11.13 -7.87 -1.74
N VAL A 98 -12.39 -7.85 -1.31
CA VAL A 98 -12.95 -6.78 -0.48
C VAL A 98 -13.64 -7.43 0.70
N THR A 99 -13.28 -7.02 1.91
CA THR A 99 -13.88 -7.48 3.17
C THR A 99 -14.47 -6.28 3.89
N GLY A 100 -15.72 -6.41 4.33
CA GLY A 100 -16.43 -5.49 5.21
C GLY A 100 -16.69 -6.15 6.56
N ILE A 101 -16.43 -5.41 7.64
CA ILE A 101 -16.73 -5.80 9.02
C ILE A 101 -17.69 -4.78 9.61
N TRP A 102 -18.81 -5.23 10.16
CA TRP A 102 -19.81 -4.39 10.80
C TRP A 102 -20.20 -4.95 12.16
N ASP A 103 -20.08 -4.12 13.19
CA ASP A 103 -20.49 -4.45 14.55
C ASP A 103 -21.83 -3.78 14.88
N PHE A 104 -22.81 -4.56 15.35
CA PHE A 104 -24.08 -4.04 15.84
C PHE A 104 -24.63 -4.89 16.98
N ALA A 105 -25.12 -4.25 18.05
CA ALA A 105 -25.80 -4.91 19.16
C ALA A 105 -25.07 -6.14 19.75
N GLY A 106 -23.73 -6.12 19.75
CA GLY A 106 -22.90 -7.23 20.23
C GLY A 106 -22.66 -8.36 19.22
N LEU A 107 -23.14 -8.22 17.98
CA LEU A 107 -22.85 -9.13 16.86
C LEU A 107 -21.85 -8.49 15.90
N THR A 108 -20.79 -9.24 15.56
CA THR A 108 -19.86 -8.90 14.47
C THR A 108 -20.23 -9.66 13.22
N VAL A 109 -20.55 -8.94 12.15
CA VAL A 109 -20.80 -9.51 10.82
C VAL A 109 -19.61 -9.23 9.93
N THR A 110 -19.05 -10.26 9.31
CA THR A 110 -18.01 -10.15 8.29
C THR A 110 -18.56 -10.64 6.96
N ALA A 111 -18.48 -9.80 5.94
CA ALA A 111 -18.84 -10.14 4.57
C ALA A 111 -17.66 -9.85 3.64
N GLY A 112 -17.46 -10.68 2.63
CA GLY A 112 -16.37 -10.47 1.68
C GLY A 112 -16.70 -10.99 0.29
N VAL A 113 -16.09 -10.36 -0.70
CA VAL A 113 -16.09 -10.81 -2.09
C VAL A 113 -14.64 -11.02 -2.50
N HIS A 114 -14.33 -12.18 -3.05
CA HIS A 114 -13.04 -12.48 -3.64
C HIS A 114 -13.24 -12.83 -5.11
N HIS A 115 -12.56 -12.10 -5.98
CA HIS A 115 -12.53 -12.33 -7.41
C HIS A 115 -11.09 -12.60 -7.84
N TRP A 116 -10.89 -13.55 -8.74
CA TRP A 116 -9.60 -13.90 -9.31
C TRP A 116 -9.70 -14.01 -10.83
N ALA A 117 -8.59 -13.73 -11.51
CA ALA A 117 -8.47 -13.95 -12.94
C ALA A 117 -8.63 -15.44 -13.26
N ALA A 118 -9.34 -15.75 -14.34
CA ALA A 118 -9.44 -17.12 -14.83
C ALA A 118 -8.04 -17.69 -15.15
N PRO A 119 -7.81 -19.00 -14.91
CA PRO A 119 -6.54 -19.65 -15.18
C PRO A 119 -6.15 -19.63 -16.66
#